data_AF-A0A6M1Z2Z7-F1
#
_entry.id   AF-A0A6M1Z2Z7-F1
#
_cell.length_a   1.000
_cell.length_b   1.000
_cell.length_c   1.000
_cell.angle_alpha   90.00
_cell.angle_beta   90.00
_cell.angle_gamma   90.00
#
_symmetry.space_group_name_H-M   'P 1'
#
loop_
_entity.id
_entity.type
_entity.pdbx_description
1 polymer ?
#
loop_
_entity_poly.entity_id
_entity_poly.type
_entity_poly.pdbx_seq_one_letter_code
_entity_poly.pdbx_strand_id
1 'polypeptide(L)' 'MKKKDLIKKIAKLETINDQLVAEIEYVDLLARQIGFEEGLKTLKSAALEILEEEDIEEPPFAI' A
#
# COMPACT_ATOMS: atom_id res chain seq x y z
N MET A 1 0.39 -7.39 29.29
CA MET A 1 1.32 -8.21 28.47
C MET A 1 2.67 -8.23 29.15
N LYS A 2 3.37 -9.38 29.17
CA LYS A 2 4.74 -9.44 29.70
C LYS A 2 5.75 -9.03 28.62
N LYS A 3 6.96 -8.62 29.01
CA LYS A 3 8.04 -8.21 28.08
C LYS A 3 8.28 -9.23 26.95
N LYS A 4 8.25 -10.53 27.28
CA LYS A 4 8.40 -11.63 26.32
C LYS A 4 7.29 -11.65 25.26
N ASP A 5 6.06 -11.32 25.65
CA ASP A 5 4.91 -11.28 24.73
C ASP A 5 5.00 -10.07 23.80
N LEU A 6 5.50 -8.94 24.31
CA LEU A 6 5.74 -7.73 23.50
C LEU A 6 6.83 -7.98 22.45
N ILE A 7 7.95 -8.61 22.83
CA ILE A 7 9.03 -8.95 21.89
C ILE A 7 8.53 -9.88 20.78
N LYS A 8 7.72 -10.89 21.12
CA LYS A 8 7.10 -11.78 20.11
C LYS A 8 6.16 -11.02 19.17
N LYS A 9 5.39 -10.07 19.69
CA LYS A 9 4.50 -9.24 18.89
C LYS A 9 5.29 -8.34 17.95
N ILE A 10 6.38 -7.74 18.42
CA ILE A 10 7.28 -6.92 17.59
C ILE A 10 7.86 -7.76 16.45
N ALA A 11 8.46 -8.92 16.73
CA ALA A 11 9.02 -9.78 15.69
C ALA A 11 7.98 -10.18 14.63
N LYS A 12 6.74 -10.49 15.05
CA LYS A 12 5.65 -10.77 14.12
C LYS A 12 5.31 -9.55 13.25
N LEU A 13 5.25 -8.36 13.85
CA LEU A 13 4.95 -7.12 13.13
C LEU A 13 6.07 -6.73 12.17
N GLU A 14 7.33 -6.94 12.54
CA GLU A 14 8.50 -6.73 11.67
C GLU A 14 8.39 -7.62 10.44
N THR A 15 8.15 -8.93 10.60
CA THR A 15 7.96 -9.84 9.46
C THR A 15 6.79 -9.44 8.56
N ILE A 16 5.67 -9.01 9.14
CA ILE A 16 4.52 -8.55 8.36
C ILE A 16 4.88 -7.27 7.59
N ASN A 17 5.56 -6.33 8.23
CA ASN A 17 5.97 -5.08 7.61
C ASN A 17 6.94 -5.33 6.45
N ASP A 18 7.94 -6.19 6.64
CA ASP A 18 8.91 -6.54 5.60
C ASP A 18 8.21 -7.13 4.37
N GLN A 19 7.24 -8.03 4.58
CA GLN A 19 6.44 -8.57 3.48
C GLN A 19 5.61 -7.49 2.80
N LEU A 20 4.90 -6.65 3.57
CA LEU A 20 4.07 -5.58 3.01
C LEU A 20 4.88 -4.59 2.17
N VAL A 21 6.09 -4.23 2.63
CA VAL A 21 6.99 -3.36 1.87
C VAL A 21 7.39 -4.02 0.55
N ALA A 22 7.80 -5.30 0.58
CA ALA A 22 8.18 -6.02 -0.64
C ALA A 22 7.02 -6.13 -1.65
N GLU A 23 5.81 -6.40 -1.16
CA GLU A 23 4.62 -6.46 -2.02
C GLU A 23 4.28 -5.09 -2.62
N ILE A 24 4.34 -4.01 -1.83
CA ILE A 24 4.09 -2.65 -2.33
C ILE A 24 5.11 -2.26 -3.40
N GLU A 25 6.39 -2.55 -3.19
CA GLU A 25 7.46 -2.31 -4.17
C GLU A 25 7.23 -3.11 -5.46
N TYR A 26 6.75 -4.35 -5.35
CA TYR A 26 6.42 -5.16 -6.52
C TYR A 26 5.23 -4.59 -7.29
N VAL A 27 4.17 -4.13 -6.60
CA VAL A 27 3.04 -3.48 -7.26
C VAL A 27 3.46 -2.16 -7.92
N ASP A 28 4.34 -1.38 -7.30
CA ASP A 28 4.90 -0.16 -7.90
C ASP A 28 5.68 -0.46 -9.18
N LEU A 29 6.47 -1.52 -9.19
CA LEU A 29 7.15 -2.01 -10.39
C LEU A 29 6.16 -2.39 -11.49
N LEU A 30 5.09 -3.13 -11.16
CA LEU A 30 4.06 -3.51 -12.12
C LEU A 30 3.34 -2.28 -12.69
N ALA A 31 3.02 -1.29 -11.86
CA ALA A 31 2.40 -0.04 -12.30
C ALA A 31 3.28 0.68 -13.34
N ARG A 32 4.59 0.75 -13.11
CA ARG A 32 5.53 1.32 -14.09
C ARG A 32 5.58 0.54 -15.39
N GLN A 33 5.52 -0.79 -15.31
CA GLN A 33 5.56 -1.65 -16.51
C GLN A 33 4.33 -1.48 -17.41
N ILE A 34 3.18 -1.11 -16.86
CA ILE A 34 1.94 -0.89 -17.63
C ILE A 34 1.73 0.56 -18.07
N GLY A 35 2.70 1.45 -17.81
CA GLY A 35 2.72 2.82 -18.34
C GLY A 35 2.45 3.94 -17.32
N PHE A 36 2.31 3.64 -16.03
CA PHE A 36 2.27 4.67 -14.98
C PHE A 36 3.70 5.11 -14.63
N GLU A 37 4.17 6.22 -15.19
CA GLU A 37 5.58 6.66 -15.14
C GLU A 37 6.16 6.74 -13.72
N GLU A 38 5.38 7.21 -12.74
CA GLU A 38 5.78 7.26 -11.33
C GLU A 38 5.20 6.11 -10.49
N GLY A 39 4.79 5.02 -11.15
CA GLY A 39 4.24 3.81 -10.54
C GLY A 39 2.94 4.07 -9.77
N LEU A 40 2.90 3.64 -8.51
CA LEU A 40 1.73 3.76 -7.66
C LEU A 40 1.25 5.21 -7.48
N LYS A 41 2.17 6.19 -7.52
CA LYS A 41 1.80 7.60 -7.38
C LYS A 41 0.88 8.06 -8.50
N THR A 42 1.28 7.84 -9.75
CA THR A 42 0.48 8.18 -10.93
C THR A 42 -0.77 7.31 -11.06
N LEU A 43 -0.70 6.04 -10.65
CA LEU A 43 -1.88 5.16 -10.60
C LEU A 43 -2.92 5.68 -9.61
N LYS A 44 -2.49 6.10 -8.41
CA LYS A 44 -3.38 6.66 -7.39
C LYS A 44 -4.03 7.96 -7.88
N SER A 45 -3.28 8.85 -8.52
CA SER A 45 -3.84 10.07 -9.10
C SER A 45 -4.95 9.78 -10.11
N ALA A 46 -4.71 8.85 -11.05
CA ALA A 46 -5.73 8.46 -12.03
C ALA A 46 -6.96 7.82 -11.36
N ALA A 47 -6.77 7.01 -10.32
CA ALA A 47 -7.87 6.41 -9.58
C ALA A 47 -8.72 7.47 -8.84
N LEU A 48 -8.08 8.47 -8.23
CA LEU A 48 -8.76 9.58 -7.56
C LEU A 48 -9.56 10.44 -8.55
N GLU A 49 -9.01 10.71 -9.73
CA GLU A 49 -9.72 11.42 -10.80
C GLU A 49 -10.99 10.67 -11.22
N ILE A 50 -10.91 9.33 -11.38
CA ILE A 50 -12.09 8.51 -11.70
C ILE A 50 -13.14 8.55 -10.58
N LEU A 51 -12.71 8.46 -9.31
CA LEU A 51 -13.63 8.52 -8.17
C LEU A 51 -14.35 9.87 -8.09
N GLU A 52 -13.64 10.97 -8.37
CA GLU A 52 -14.20 12.32 -8.41
C GLU A 52 -15.20 12.49 -9.57
N GLU A 53 -14.88 11.95 -10.76
CA GLU A 53 -15.78 11.98 -11.91
C GLU A 53 -17.06 11.15 -11.70
N GLU A 54 -16.95 10.01 -11.01
CA GLU A 54 -18.07 9.10 -10.74
C GLU A 54 -18.84 9.41 -9.45
N ASP A 55 -18.46 10.48 -8.72
CA ASP A 55 -19.03 10.88 -7.42
C ASP A 55 -19.01 9.73 -6.40
N ILE A 56 -17.94 8.93 -6.43
CA ILE A 56 -17.71 7.79 -5.54
C ILE A 56 -16.84 8.24 -4.37
N GLU A 57 -17.34 8.09 -3.13
CA GLU A 57 -16.55 8.38 -1.93
C GLU A 57 -15.30 7.50 -1.85
N GLU A 58 -14.16 8.13 -1.57
CA GLU A 58 -12.90 7.43 -1.33
C GLU A 58 -13.04 6.51 -0.09
N PRO A 59 -12.66 5.23 -0.20
CA PRO A 59 -12.78 4.30 0.92
C PRO A 59 -11.85 4.71 2.07
N PRO A 60 -12.24 4.49 3.35
CA PRO A 60 -11.51 4.97 4.54
C PRO A 60 -10.10 4.38 4.74
N PHE A 61 -9.65 3.51 3.84
CA PHE A 61 -8.35 2.82 3.88
C PHE A 61 -7.52 3.00 2.60
N ALA A 62 -7.85 3.96 1.74
CA ALA A 62 -7.00 4.28 0.60
C ALA A 62 -5.66 4.85 1.09
N ILE A 63 -4.56 4.13 0.83
CA ILE A 63 -3.18 4.52 1.16
C ILE A 63 -2.68 5.53 0.15
#